data_AF-A0A920FL14-F1
#
_entry.id   AF-A0A920FL14-F1
#
_cell.length_a   1.000
_cell.length_b   1.000
_cell.length_c   1.000
_cell.angle_alpha   90.00
_cell.angle_beta   90.00
_cell.angle_gamma   90.00
#
_symmetry.space_group_name_H-M   'P 1'
#
loop_
_entity.id
_entity.type
_entity.pdbx_description
1 polymer ?
#
loop_
_entity_poly.entity_id
_entity_poly.type
_entity_poly.pdbx_seq_one_letter_code
_entity_poly.pdbx_strand_id
1 'polypeptide(L)'
;MLDNESSVFIFSDWAWTETKLTQGYENRWIKSIGLGTTIGFNNGLLNLVYGLGSSFGEPTLLRTGKIHIGFTSFFKKLNELQSFI
;
A
#
# COMPACT_ATOMS: atom_id res chain seq x y z
N MET A 1 -2.08 -23.15 6.10
CA MET A 1 -1.42 -22.23 7.06
C MET A 1 -0.79 -21.15 6.20
N LEU A 2 -1.04 -19.88 6.53
CA LEU A 2 -0.61 -18.73 5.74
C LEU A 2 0.87 -18.92 5.31
N ASP A 3 1.15 -18.81 4.02
CA ASP A 3 2.51 -18.94 3.48
C ASP A 3 3.44 -17.99 4.23
N ASN A 4 4.71 -18.35 4.44
CA ASN A 4 5.61 -17.63 5.36
C ASN A 4 5.86 -16.15 4.94
N GLU A 5 5.45 -15.79 3.73
CA GLU A 5 5.54 -14.45 3.15
C GLU A 5 4.23 -13.64 3.23
N SER A 6 3.21 -14.16 3.91
CA SER A 6 1.94 -13.46 4.10
C SER A 6 1.93 -12.63 5.38
N SER A 7 1.31 -11.45 5.33
CA SER A 7 1.23 -10.56 6.49
C SER A 7 -0.06 -9.74 6.50
N VAL A 8 -0.41 -9.20 7.66
CA VAL A 8 -1.45 -8.21 7.85
C VAL A 8 -0.85 -7.05 8.62
N PHE A 9 -1.14 -5.83 8.21
CA PHE A 9 -0.60 -4.62 8.81
C PHE A 9 -1.63 -3.50 8.85
N ILE A 10 -1.39 -2.56 9.75
CA ILE A 10 -2.08 -1.27 9.80
C ILE A 10 -1.03 -0.17 9.66
N PHE A 11 -1.44 0.98 9.15
CA PHE A 11 -0.54 2.13 8.99
C PHE A 11 -1.25 3.45 9.29
N SER A 12 -0.46 4.46 9.61
CA SER A 12 -0.91 5.84 9.69
C SER A 12 0.18 6.77 9.16
N ASP A 13 -0.20 7.67 8.24
CA ASP A 13 0.71 8.61 7.60
C ASP A 13 0.25 10.04 7.87
N TRP A 14 1.19 10.93 8.10
CA TRP A 14 0.95 12.36 8.31
C TRP A 14 1.81 13.12 7.32
N ALA A 15 1.22 14.14 6.68
CA ALA A 15 1.89 14.95 5.67
C ALA A 15 1.57 16.42 5.87
N TRP A 16 2.51 17.26 5.47
CA TRP A 16 2.39 18.71 5.49
C TRP A 16 2.74 19.24 4.11
N THR A 17 1.89 20.13 3.57
CA THR A 17 2.11 20.79 2.29
C THR A 17 2.00 22.30 2.43
N GLU A 18 2.88 22.99 1.71
CA GLU A 18 2.90 24.44 1.60
C GLU A 18 2.84 24.84 0.13
N THR A 19 1.98 25.79 -0.21
CA THR A 19 1.85 26.30 -1.58
C THR A 19 1.92 27.82 -1.56
N LYS A 20 2.86 28.39 -2.33
CA LYS A 20 2.94 29.84 -2.58
C LYS A 20 2.06 30.17 -3.79
N LEU A 21 1.09 31.06 -3.58
CA LEU A 21 0.16 31.53 -4.58
C LEU A 21 0.52 32.98 -4.96
N THR A 22 0.19 33.40 -6.19
CA THR A 22 0.45 34.78 -6.67
C THR A 22 -0.16 35.85 -5.76
N GLN A 23 -1.21 35.53 -4.99
CA GLN A 23 -1.83 36.39 -3.99
C GLN A 23 -2.05 35.69 -2.65
N GLY A 24 -1.16 34.79 -2.21
CA GLY A 24 -1.31 34.18 -0.89
C GLY A 24 -0.37 33.04 -0.57
N TYR A 25 -0.60 32.42 0.58
CA TYR A 25 0.11 31.24 1.04
C TYR A 25 -0.91 30.28 1.63
N GLU A 26 -0.87 29.03 1.18
CA GLU A 26 -1.69 27.94 1.71
C GLU A 26 -0.81 26.95 2.45
N ASN A 27 -1.21 26.59 3.66
CA ASN A 27 -0.62 25.53 4.45
C ASN A 27 -1.71 24.50 4.77
N ARG A 28 -1.42 23.22 4.52
CA ARG A 28 -2.35 22.13 4.81
C ARG A 28 -1.64 20.92 5.40
N TRP A 29 -2.23 20.42 6.48
CA TRP A 29 -1.88 19.15 7.08
C TRP A 29 -2.83 18.07 6.56
N ILE A 30 -2.29 16.90 6.26
CA ILE A 30 -3.03 15.75 5.73
C ILE A 30 -2.70 14.56 6.62
N LYS A 31 -3.71 13.75 6.92
CA LYS A 31 -3.54 12.50 7.67
C LYS A 31 -4.15 11.35 6.88
N SER A 32 -3.59 10.16 7.07
CA SER A 32 -4.08 8.92 6.51
C SER A 32 -4.01 7.82 7.56
N ILE A 33 -4.96 6.91 7.51
CA ILE A 33 -4.93 5.63 8.21
C ILE A 33 -5.33 4.54 7.25
N GLY A 34 -4.85 3.32 7.46
CA GLY A 34 -5.30 2.22 6.65
C GLY A 34 -4.85 0.88 7.18
N LEU A 35 -5.24 -0.14 6.45
CA LEU A 35 -4.91 -1.52 6.72
C LEU A 35 -4.62 -2.22 5.41
N GLY A 36 -3.74 -3.21 5.49
CA GLY A 36 -3.34 -3.96 4.34
C GLY A 36 -2.98 -5.39 4.68
N THR A 37 -2.90 -6.20 3.64
CA THR A 37 -2.43 -7.57 3.72
C THR A 37 -1.57 -7.89 2.53
N THR A 38 -0.55 -8.69 2.79
CA THR A 38 0.22 -9.40 1.78
C THR A 38 -0.18 -10.86 1.84
N ILE A 39 -0.56 -11.43 0.71
CA ILE A 39 -0.91 -12.84 0.56
C ILE A 39 0.15 -13.46 -0.33
N GLY A 40 0.92 -14.39 0.24
CA GLY A 40 1.90 -15.17 -0.49
C GLY A 40 1.29 -16.38 -1.18
N PHE A 41 1.79 -16.67 -2.37
CA PHE A 41 1.53 -17.88 -3.14
C PHE A 41 2.86 -18.42 -3.67
N ASN A 42 2.89 -19.69 -4.07
CA ASN A 42 4.10 -20.37 -4.57
C ASN A 42 4.88 -19.61 -5.67
N ASN A 43 4.22 -18.77 -6.45
CA ASN A 43 4.79 -18.05 -7.59
C ASN A 43 4.67 -16.52 -7.48
N GLY A 44 4.36 -15.97 -6.31
CA GLY A 44 4.26 -14.53 -6.16
C GLY A 44 3.58 -14.04 -4.89
N LEU A 45 3.43 -12.73 -4.80
CA LEU A 45 2.81 -12.02 -3.69
C LEU A 45 1.69 -11.12 -4.22
N LEU A 46 0.54 -11.14 -3.56
CA LEU A 46 -0.55 -10.17 -3.75
C LEU A 46 -0.61 -9.23 -2.56
N ASN A 47 -0.47 -7.94 -2.82
CA ASN A 47 -0.63 -6.87 -1.85
C ASN A 47 -1.99 -6.21 -2.04
N LEU A 48 -2.78 -6.17 -0.99
CA LEU A 48 -4.07 -5.47 -0.95
C LEU A 48 -4.07 -4.48 0.21
N VAL A 49 -4.27 -3.21 -0.09
CA VAL A 49 -4.27 -2.13 0.91
C VAL A 49 -5.52 -1.28 0.75
N TYR A 50 -6.17 -0.96 1.86
CA TYR A 50 -7.25 0.01 1.93
C TYR A 50 -6.85 1.17 2.84
N GLY A 51 -6.82 2.38 2.29
CA GLY A 51 -6.40 3.59 2.98
C GLY A 51 -7.47 4.68 2.95
N LEU A 52 -7.61 5.40 4.07
CA LEU A 52 -8.51 6.52 4.27
C LEU A 52 -7.69 7.76 4.62
N GLY A 53 -7.70 8.75 3.73
CA GLY A 53 -6.99 10.01 3.92
C GLY A 53 -7.93 11.22 3.94
N SER A 54 -7.57 12.23 4.73
CA SER A 54 -8.26 13.52 4.80
C SER A 54 -7.33 14.64 5.25
N SER A 55 -7.68 15.88 4.92
CA SER A 55 -7.02 17.07 5.47
C SER A 55 -7.37 17.25 6.94
N PHE A 56 -6.46 17.82 7.73
CA PHE A 56 -6.76 18.25 9.08
C PHE A 56 -7.86 19.32 9.08
N GLY A 57 -8.88 19.14 9.93
CA GLY A 57 -10.08 19.98 9.95
C GLY A 57 -11.26 19.43 9.13
N GLU A 58 -11.01 18.48 8.21
CA GLU A 58 -12.05 17.85 7.40
C GLU A 58 -12.48 16.48 7.95
N PRO A 59 -13.76 16.09 7.80
CA PRO A 59 -14.21 14.78 8.21
C PRO A 59 -13.60 13.69 7.32
N THR A 60 -13.11 12.61 7.93
CA THR A 60 -12.67 11.43 7.18
C THR A 60 -13.89 10.66 6.68
N LEU A 61 -14.08 10.62 5.36
CA LEU A 61 -15.21 9.94 4.73
C LEU A 61 -14.80 8.54 4.26
N LEU A 62 -15.55 7.51 4.64
CA LEU A 62 -15.28 6.13 4.19
C LEU A 62 -15.32 6.00 2.66
N ARG A 63 -16.20 6.77 2.00
CA ARG A 63 -16.32 6.77 0.53
C ARG A 63 -15.10 7.34 -0.18
N THR A 64 -14.27 8.15 0.49
CA THR A 64 -13.02 8.68 -0.11
C THR A 64 -11.83 7.75 0.09
N GLY A 65 -12.06 6.55 0.65
CA GLY A 65 -11.03 5.52 0.76
C GLY A 65 -10.53 5.05 -0.60
N LYS A 66 -9.26 4.67 -0.65
CA LYS A 66 -8.58 4.17 -1.83
C LYS A 66 -8.14 2.73 -1.61
N ILE A 67 -8.25 1.92 -2.65
CA ILE A 67 -7.72 0.56 -2.69
C ILE A 67 -6.45 0.56 -3.53
N HIS A 68 -5.36 0.03 -2.98
CA HIS A 68 -4.13 -0.24 -3.72
C HIS A 68 -3.96 -1.74 -3.84
N ILE A 69 -3.77 -2.21 -5.08
CA ILE A 69 -3.56 -3.61 -5.40
C ILE A 69 -2.21 -3.71 -6.10
N GLY A 70 -1.30 -4.53 -5.56
CA GLY A 70 0.00 -4.81 -6.14
C GLY A 70 0.20 -6.30 -6.30
N PHE A 71 0.80 -6.73 -7.41
CA PHE A 71 1.14 -8.12 -7.64
C PHE A 71 2.61 -8.24 -8.02
N THR A 72 3.33 -9.12 -7.34
CA THR A 72 4.73 -9.43 -7.61
C THR A 72 4.84 -10.89 -8.00
N SER A 73 5.38 -11.18 -9.19
CA SER A 73 5.55 -12.55 -9.68
C SER A 73 6.99 -13.01 -9.48
N PHE A 74 7.17 -14.22 -8.96
CA PHE A 74 8.47 -14.86 -8.87
C PHE A 74 8.65 -15.83 -10.03
N PHE A 75 9.61 -15.53 -10.91
CA PHE A 75 10.01 -16.46 -11.97
C PHE A 75 11.20 -17.27 -11.48
N LYS A 76 10.93 -18.47 -10.94
CA LYS A 76 11.99 -19.41 -10.59
C LYS A 76 12.57 -19.96 -11.90
N LYS A 77 13.87 -19.75 -12.14
CA LYS A 77 14.56 -20.30 -13.31
C LYS A 77 14.54 -21.82 -13.20
N LEU A 78 14.02 -22.50 -14.23
CA LEU A 78 13.90 -23.96 -14.27
C LEU A 78 15.28 -24.57 -14.60
N ASN A 79 16.21 -24.58 -13.64
CA ASN A 79 17.57 -25.11 -13.81
C ASN A 79 17.86 -26.35 -12.93
N GLU A 80 16.86 -27.21 -12.69
CA GLU A 80 17.03 -28.46 -11.93
C GLU A 80 16.51 -29.70 -12.68
N LEU A 81 16.57 -29.73 -14.02
CA LEU A 81 16.27 -30.95 -14.81
C LEU A 81 17.44 -31.48 -15.64
N GLN A 82 18.67 -31.01 -15.43
CA GLN A 82 19.86 -31.53 -16.14
C GLN A 82 20.72 -32.51 -15.34
N SER A 83 20.33 -32.94 -14.13
CA SER A 83 21.11 -33.91 -13.34
C SER A 83 20.56 -35.35 -13.38
N PHE A 84 19.71 -35.70 -14.34
CA PHE A 84 19.10 -37.03 -14.42
C PHE A 84 19.05 -37.68 -15.81
N ILE A 85 19.86 -37.20 -16.77
CA ILE A 85 20.12 -37.90 -18.04
C ILE A 85 21.62 -38.10 -18.19
#